data_AF-A0A2N1TAE9-F1
#
_entry.id   AF-A0A2N1TAE9-F1
#
_cell.length_a   1.000
_cell.length_b   1.000
_cell.length_c   1.000
_cell.angle_alpha   90.00
_cell.angle_beta   90.00
_cell.angle_gamma   90.00
#
_symmetry.space_group_name_H-M   'P 1'
#
loop_
_entity.id
_entity.type
_entity.pdbx_description
1 polymer ?
#
loop_
_entity_poly.entity_id
_entity_poly.type
_entity_poly.pdbx_seq_one_letter_code
_entity_poly.pdbx_strand_id
1 'polypeptide(L)'
;MMTRIIKNTLLLVALGAAVPGCWDRPLFTELATNRLEVRLKGTYASNDERAWQAPVNVNDGSIDDYPPTDVTTIADLPDSFKFDIAEMRLSGGGSKDMKFSIYRQTYTVGIDDTDVFFNDGIILDNDDPEPDRTYTHIKIYFRKMIFDKAMKYELSADGWSAGEPTEVIFREHTTEGFDFNQLQTNYLYDTWRLESDSTNRIFPVTIPIEGGLTFDNDTDKTVLEVRFVVKNFIKKYEYDRFDYTADNPFVAHFFGLSDWLRDVQPGDLQSGSAAIGGNILAVARAYVPGRTGSIYGTVDGIPANGDYIVAVPDGELISDYVVAADLRSTNVGNCDAPKAPSGAGSISALLDYYLKYEKYKADMNAFIISCVDQDTFETEWSAYSTAADAFKLPLLATVASGGNYAIENVSPGRYDLYYASPPAFGELFSNFTAGPQDVDVAAGSAIELNL
;
A
#
# COMPACT_ATOMS: atom_id res chain seq x y z
N MET A 1 -23.04 -48.50 -44.20
CA MET A 1 -21.96 -47.98 -43.30
C MET A 1 -20.92 -47.12 -44.03
N MET A 2 -20.74 -47.27 -45.36
CA MET A 2 -19.73 -46.54 -46.14
C MET A 2 -20.10 -45.10 -46.55
N THR A 3 -21.37 -44.71 -46.46
CA THR A 3 -21.87 -43.37 -46.87
C THR A 3 -21.79 -42.29 -45.78
N ARG A 4 -21.58 -42.65 -44.50
CA ARG A 4 -21.36 -41.68 -43.40
C ARG A 4 -19.91 -41.25 -43.25
N ILE A 5 -18.95 -42.10 -43.65
CA ILE A 5 -17.52 -41.79 -43.56
C ILE A 5 -17.13 -40.74 -44.61
N ILE A 6 -17.69 -40.81 -45.82
CA ILE A 6 -17.38 -39.87 -46.91
C ILE A 6 -17.87 -38.43 -46.59
N LYS A 7 -18.99 -38.26 -45.87
CA LYS A 7 -19.49 -36.92 -45.49
C LYS A 7 -18.65 -36.26 -44.39
N ASN A 8 -18.10 -37.02 -43.44
CA ASN A 8 -17.26 -36.46 -42.38
C ASN A 8 -15.83 -36.15 -42.86
N THR A 9 -15.29 -36.92 -43.80
CA THR A 9 -13.97 -36.62 -44.39
C THR A 9 -14.02 -35.41 -45.32
N LEU A 10 -15.12 -35.19 -46.05
CA LEU A 10 -15.28 -34.00 -46.91
C LEU A 10 -15.48 -32.70 -46.12
N LEU A 11 -16.07 -32.76 -44.92
CA LEU A 11 -16.23 -31.58 -44.05
C LEU A 11 -14.88 -31.13 -43.46
N LEU A 12 -14.02 -32.07 -43.07
CA LEU A 12 -12.66 -31.78 -42.57
C LEU A 12 -11.72 -31.23 -43.66
N VAL A 13 -11.85 -31.72 -44.90
CA VAL A 13 -11.06 -31.19 -46.03
C VAL A 13 -11.60 -29.84 -46.52
N ALA A 14 -12.92 -29.60 -46.43
CA ALA A 14 -13.51 -28.29 -46.75
C ALA A 14 -13.23 -27.21 -45.69
N LEU A 15 -13.08 -27.58 -44.41
CA LEU A 15 -12.58 -26.67 -43.37
C LEU A 15 -11.08 -26.37 -43.50
N GLY A 16 -10.29 -27.26 -44.11
CA GLY A 16 -8.87 -27.05 -44.36
C GLY A 16 -8.54 -26.23 -45.63
N ALA A 17 -9.48 -26.11 -46.57
CA ALA A 17 -9.22 -25.55 -47.90
C ALA A 17 -9.76 -24.12 -48.11
N ALA A 18 -10.30 -23.46 -47.08
CA ALA A 18 -10.99 -22.16 -47.21
C ALA A 18 -10.34 -20.99 -46.45
N VAL A 19 -9.01 -20.98 -46.26
CA VAL A 19 -8.29 -19.75 -45.83
C VAL A 19 -6.94 -19.61 -46.56
N PRO A 20 -6.91 -19.11 -47.80
CA PRO A 20 -5.70 -18.54 -48.35
C PRO A 20 -5.63 -17.06 -47.92
N GLY A 21 -4.92 -16.74 -46.83
CA GLY A 21 -4.73 -15.33 -46.47
C GLY A 21 -4.17 -14.95 -45.09
N CYS A 22 -4.07 -15.85 -44.11
CA CYS A 22 -3.42 -15.55 -42.81
C CYS A 22 -2.76 -16.83 -42.27
N TRP A 23 -1.46 -17.01 -42.50
CA TRP A 23 -0.74 -18.23 -42.07
C TRP A 23 0.54 -17.97 -41.28
N ASP A 24 0.75 -16.77 -40.74
CA ASP A 24 1.93 -16.50 -39.90
C ASP A 24 1.66 -16.61 -38.39
N ARG A 25 0.45 -16.99 -37.96
CA ARG A 25 0.15 -17.25 -36.53
C ARG A 25 -0.73 -18.49 -36.37
N PRO A 26 -0.27 -19.55 -35.67
CA PRO A 26 -1.13 -20.67 -35.34
C PRO A 26 -2.29 -20.18 -34.45
N LEU A 27 -3.51 -20.57 -34.80
CA LEU A 27 -4.77 -20.19 -34.13
C LEU A 27 -4.82 -20.55 -32.62
N PHE A 28 -3.83 -21.30 -32.13
CA PHE A 28 -3.74 -21.81 -30.75
C PHE A 28 -2.56 -21.24 -29.95
N THR A 29 -1.68 -20.42 -30.55
CA THR A 29 -0.57 -19.80 -29.81
C THR A 29 -1.05 -18.60 -28.98
N GLU A 30 -2.04 -17.87 -29.47
CA GLU A 30 -2.77 -16.81 -28.75
C GLU A 30 -3.54 -17.36 -27.52
N LEU A 31 -3.82 -18.66 -27.47
CA LEU A 31 -4.64 -19.28 -26.43
C LEU A 31 -3.82 -19.84 -25.24
N ALA A 32 -2.48 -19.74 -25.28
CA ALA A 32 -1.59 -20.46 -24.37
C ALA A 32 -0.57 -19.59 -23.61
N THR A 33 -0.40 -18.32 -23.96
CA THR A 33 0.60 -17.45 -23.32
C THR A 33 -0.03 -16.14 -22.91
N ASN A 34 -0.25 -16.01 -21.60
CA ASN A 34 -0.61 -14.74 -20.98
C ASN A 34 0.53 -13.72 -21.23
N ARG A 35 0.18 -12.59 -21.83
CA ARG A 35 1.15 -11.55 -22.22
C ARG A 35 1.24 -10.45 -21.19
N LEU A 36 0.19 -10.22 -20.40
CA LEU A 36 0.22 -9.34 -19.24
C LEU A 36 0.82 -10.10 -18.05
N GLU A 37 1.92 -9.59 -17.50
CA GLU A 37 2.40 -9.97 -16.18
C GLU A 37 2.05 -8.88 -15.17
N VAL A 38 1.35 -9.23 -14.11
CA VAL A 38 1.24 -8.34 -12.93
C VAL A 38 2.31 -8.72 -11.93
N ARG A 39 3.13 -7.73 -11.58
CA ARG A 39 4.22 -7.86 -10.62
C ARG A 39 3.93 -7.01 -9.40
N LEU A 40 3.81 -7.64 -8.25
CA LEU A 40 3.50 -6.97 -7.00
C LEU A 40 4.74 -6.90 -6.08
N LYS A 41 5.06 -5.71 -5.60
CA LYS A 41 6.19 -5.46 -4.70
C LYS A 41 5.78 -4.74 -3.41
N GLY A 42 6.53 -4.99 -2.33
CA GLY A 42 6.40 -4.37 -1.00
C GLY A 42 7.39 -3.24 -0.70
N THR A 43 8.05 -2.73 -1.73
CA THR A 43 9.19 -1.81 -1.64
C THR A 43 8.87 -0.42 -2.21
N TYR A 44 9.59 0.59 -1.75
CA TYR A 44 9.59 1.91 -2.35
C TYR A 44 10.37 1.96 -3.68
N ALA A 45 11.49 1.25 -3.80
CA ALA A 45 12.32 1.22 -5.00
C ALA A 45 11.69 0.41 -6.14
N SER A 46 11.98 0.79 -7.39
CA SER A 46 11.62 0.00 -8.57
C SER A 46 12.57 -1.17 -8.77
N ASN A 47 13.82 -1.01 -8.36
CA ASN A 47 14.87 -2.02 -8.32
C ASN A 47 15.91 -1.64 -7.26
N ASP A 48 16.71 -2.61 -6.82
CA ASP A 48 17.77 -2.43 -5.80
C ASP A 48 17.25 -1.72 -4.53
N GLU A 49 16.33 -2.38 -3.84
CA GLU A 49 15.73 -1.80 -2.63
C GLU A 49 16.74 -1.66 -1.49
N ARG A 50 16.51 -0.63 -0.67
CA ARG A 50 17.29 -0.39 0.53
C ARG A 50 17.11 -1.54 1.52
N ALA A 51 18.21 -1.97 2.12
CA ALA A 51 18.15 -2.90 3.25
C ALA A 51 17.21 -2.36 4.35
N TRP A 52 16.39 -3.23 4.93
CA TRP A 52 15.40 -2.83 5.91
C TRP A 52 16.08 -2.25 7.15
N GLN A 53 15.81 -0.99 7.43
CA GLN A 53 16.28 -0.30 8.63
C GLN A 53 15.08 0.02 9.51
N ALA A 54 14.61 -0.98 10.25
CA ALA A 54 13.55 -0.75 11.22
C ALA A 54 14.06 0.05 12.43
N PRO A 55 13.24 0.93 13.01
CA PRO A 55 13.61 1.68 14.19
C PRO A 55 13.58 0.74 15.38
N VAL A 56 14.49 0.98 16.31
CA VAL A 56 14.59 0.23 17.56
C VAL A 56 13.44 0.60 18.53
N ASN A 57 12.60 1.59 18.19
CA ASN A 57 11.45 2.00 18.98
C ASN A 57 10.29 2.44 18.07
N VAL A 58 9.34 1.54 17.81
CA VAL A 58 8.07 1.83 17.10
C VAL A 58 6.99 2.39 18.04
N ASN A 59 7.36 2.68 19.29
CA ASN A 59 6.44 3.20 20.30
C ASN A 59 6.36 4.73 20.14
N ASP A 60 5.46 5.17 19.26
CA ASP A 60 5.14 6.58 19.01
C ASP A 60 3.98 7.10 19.87
N GLY A 61 3.58 6.30 20.86
CA GLY A 61 2.51 6.63 21.77
C GLY A 61 1.13 6.27 21.26
N SER A 62 0.98 5.37 20.29
CA SER A 62 -0.30 4.79 19.81
C SER A 62 -0.94 3.71 20.70
N ILE A 63 -0.35 3.44 21.87
CA ILE A 63 -0.78 2.44 22.86
C ILE A 63 -0.85 3.15 24.22
N ASP A 64 -1.95 3.03 24.98
CA ASP A 64 -2.11 3.69 26.28
C ASP A 64 -2.29 2.74 27.46
N ASP A 65 -2.93 1.59 27.28
CA ASP A 65 -3.33 0.73 28.40
C ASP A 65 -2.18 -0.15 28.92
N TYR A 66 -1.36 -0.72 28.03
CA TYR A 66 -0.12 -1.41 28.40
C TYR A 66 1.07 -0.87 27.58
N PRO A 67 1.69 0.26 28.00
CA PRO A 67 2.77 0.87 27.25
C PRO A 67 3.94 -0.11 27.12
N PRO A 68 4.32 -0.51 25.91
CA PRO A 68 5.23 -1.62 25.74
C PRO A 68 6.63 -1.19 26.14
N THR A 69 7.21 -1.91 27.08
CA THR A 69 8.66 -2.16 27.07
C THR A 69 9.04 -3.22 26.00
N ASP A 70 8.13 -3.54 25.08
CA ASP A 70 8.13 -4.81 24.33
C ASP A 70 8.67 -4.72 22.90
N VAL A 71 8.91 -3.52 22.35
CA VAL A 71 9.67 -3.37 21.09
C VAL A 71 10.93 -2.62 21.41
N THR A 72 11.93 -3.36 21.86
CA THR A 72 13.25 -2.81 22.23
C THR A 72 14.33 -3.26 21.26
N THR A 73 14.00 -4.22 20.39
CA THR A 73 14.90 -4.81 19.41
C THR A 73 14.18 -5.11 18.11
N ILE A 74 14.94 -5.31 17.03
CA ILE A 74 14.41 -5.76 15.73
C ILE A 74 13.68 -7.11 15.85
N ALA A 75 14.08 -7.96 16.81
CA ALA A 75 13.44 -9.27 17.01
C ALA A 75 12.00 -9.16 17.51
N ASP A 76 11.57 -7.99 17.98
CA ASP A 76 10.21 -7.73 18.44
C ASP A 76 9.28 -7.24 17.31
N LEU A 77 9.83 -6.95 16.12
CA LEU A 77 9.08 -6.52 14.94
C LEU A 77 8.52 -7.73 14.18
N PRO A 78 7.46 -7.56 13.37
CA PRO A 78 6.90 -8.66 12.60
C PRO A 78 7.94 -9.32 11.68
N ASP A 79 7.91 -10.65 11.61
CA ASP A 79 8.77 -11.44 10.73
C ASP A 79 8.04 -11.81 9.43
N SER A 80 6.69 -11.79 9.45
CA SER A 80 5.88 -12.14 8.29
C SER A 80 4.74 -11.18 8.03
N PHE A 81 4.51 -10.91 6.74
CA PHE A 81 3.33 -10.23 6.23
C PHE A 81 2.51 -11.20 5.38
N LYS A 82 1.23 -11.38 5.72
CA LYS A 82 0.32 -12.28 5.01
C LYS A 82 -0.81 -11.47 4.39
N PHE A 83 -1.14 -11.75 3.13
CA PHE A 83 -2.25 -11.08 2.45
C PHE A 83 -3.03 -12.02 1.53
N ASP A 84 -4.33 -11.75 1.38
CA ASP A 84 -5.29 -12.51 0.58
C ASP A 84 -5.95 -11.59 -0.45
N ILE A 85 -5.64 -11.78 -1.73
CA ILE A 85 -6.21 -11.02 -2.85
C ILE A 85 -7.39 -11.82 -3.40
N ALA A 86 -8.58 -11.22 -3.40
CA ALA A 86 -9.79 -11.82 -3.97
C ALA A 86 -9.79 -11.76 -5.50
N GLU A 87 -9.55 -10.56 -6.04
CA GLU A 87 -9.57 -10.28 -7.47
C GLU A 87 -8.81 -8.98 -7.78
N MET A 88 -8.45 -8.80 -9.04
CA MET A 88 -7.92 -7.55 -9.59
C MET A 88 -8.74 -7.10 -10.79
N ARG A 89 -8.89 -5.79 -10.92
CA ARG A 89 -9.60 -5.16 -12.05
C ARG A 89 -8.81 -4.02 -12.63
N LEU A 90 -8.97 -3.79 -13.93
CA LEU A 90 -8.49 -2.60 -14.61
C LEU A 90 -9.66 -1.67 -14.91
N SER A 91 -9.44 -0.37 -14.76
CA SER A 91 -10.46 0.64 -15.07
C SER A 91 -9.86 1.80 -15.87
N GLY A 92 -10.70 2.48 -16.64
CA GLY A 92 -10.28 3.49 -17.62
C GLY A 92 -10.99 3.32 -18.96
N GLY A 93 -10.96 4.37 -19.80
CA GLY A 93 -11.53 4.34 -21.16
C GLY A 93 -13.06 4.39 -21.24
N GLY A 94 -13.75 5.04 -20.30
CA GLY A 94 -15.19 5.32 -20.37
C GLY A 94 -16.13 4.12 -20.26
N SER A 95 -15.62 2.94 -19.88
CA SER A 95 -16.36 1.67 -19.83
C SER A 95 -16.20 0.97 -18.48
N LYS A 96 -17.00 -0.07 -18.22
CA LYS A 96 -17.00 -0.82 -16.97
C LYS A 96 -15.60 -1.37 -16.64
N ASP A 97 -15.31 -1.50 -15.35
CA ASP A 97 -14.11 -2.16 -14.84
C ASP A 97 -13.95 -3.55 -15.48
N MET A 98 -12.80 -3.81 -16.08
CA MET A 98 -12.44 -5.09 -16.67
C MET A 98 -11.87 -6.00 -15.58
N LYS A 99 -12.53 -7.14 -15.35
CA LYS A 99 -11.97 -8.19 -14.49
C LYS A 99 -10.96 -8.98 -15.29
N PHE A 100 -9.71 -8.98 -14.83
CA PHE A 100 -8.62 -9.69 -15.51
C PHE A 100 -7.86 -10.63 -14.55
N SER A 101 -8.18 -10.62 -13.25
CA SER A 101 -7.75 -11.67 -12.32
C SER A 101 -8.91 -11.95 -11.37
N ILE A 102 -9.55 -13.10 -11.53
CA ILE A 102 -10.62 -13.61 -10.63
C ILE A 102 -10.10 -14.70 -9.70
N TYR A 103 -8.79 -14.92 -9.71
CA TYR A 103 -8.11 -15.95 -8.95
C TYR A 103 -7.87 -15.45 -7.53
N ARG A 104 -8.40 -16.16 -6.54
CA ARG A 104 -8.03 -15.90 -5.15
C ARG A 104 -6.58 -16.33 -4.96
N GLN A 105 -5.73 -15.38 -4.59
CA GLN A 105 -4.31 -15.61 -4.40
C GLN A 105 -3.93 -15.17 -2.99
N THR A 106 -3.21 -16.04 -2.28
CA THR A 106 -2.82 -15.80 -0.90
C THR A 106 -1.31 -15.90 -0.81
N TYR A 107 -0.69 -15.04 -0.02
CA TYR A 107 0.77 -14.99 0.12
C TYR A 107 1.16 -14.83 1.59
N THR A 108 2.30 -15.43 1.94
CA THR A 108 3.01 -15.21 3.20
C THR A 108 4.41 -14.82 2.78
N VAL A 109 4.81 -13.58 3.08
CA VAL A 109 6.12 -13.04 2.74
C VAL A 109 6.91 -12.79 4.02
N GLY A 110 8.21 -13.07 4.00
CA GLY A 110 9.13 -12.71 5.06
C GLY A 110 9.45 -11.22 5.02
N ILE A 111 9.45 -10.54 6.16
CA ILE A 111 9.84 -9.13 6.26
C ILE A 111 11.36 -9.05 6.39
N ASP A 112 12.03 -9.34 5.29
CA ASP A 112 13.48 -9.30 5.19
C ASP A 112 13.91 -8.85 3.79
N ASP A 113 15.20 -8.61 3.62
CA ASP A 113 15.78 -8.11 2.36
C ASP A 113 16.00 -9.20 1.32
N THR A 114 15.62 -10.44 1.60
CA THR A 114 15.79 -11.58 0.69
C THR A 114 14.48 -12.04 0.07
N ASP A 115 13.34 -11.75 0.70
CA ASP A 115 12.04 -12.11 0.16
C ASP A 115 11.80 -11.42 -1.19
N VAL A 116 11.31 -12.20 -2.15
CA VAL A 116 11.07 -11.74 -3.52
C VAL A 116 10.08 -10.57 -3.56
N PHE A 117 9.14 -10.48 -2.62
CA PHE A 117 8.18 -9.39 -2.53
C PHE A 117 8.87 -8.03 -2.34
N PHE A 118 10.01 -7.98 -1.65
CA PHE A 118 10.76 -6.74 -1.41
C PHE A 118 11.87 -6.48 -2.44
N ASN A 119 12.09 -7.41 -3.37
CA ASN A 119 13.10 -7.30 -4.42
C ASN A 119 12.44 -7.36 -5.81
N ASP A 120 12.43 -8.55 -6.43
CA ASP A 120 11.99 -8.74 -7.82
C ASP A 120 10.48 -8.57 -8.01
N GLY A 121 9.70 -8.74 -6.95
CA GLY A 121 8.24 -8.78 -6.94
C GLY A 121 7.67 -10.17 -7.17
N ILE A 122 6.52 -10.44 -6.54
CA ILE A 122 5.75 -11.66 -6.82
C ILE A 122 4.96 -11.47 -8.12
N ILE A 123 4.95 -12.50 -8.95
CA ILE A 123 4.13 -12.54 -10.15
C ILE A 123 2.74 -13.06 -9.76
N LEU A 124 1.70 -12.28 -10.05
CA LEU A 124 0.33 -12.63 -9.76
C LEU A 124 -0.31 -13.34 -10.95
N ASP A 125 -1.16 -14.32 -10.68
CA ASP A 125 -1.99 -14.95 -11.70
C ASP A 125 -3.00 -13.95 -12.26
N ASN A 126 -3.05 -13.84 -13.58
CA ASN A 126 -3.97 -12.99 -14.32
C ASN A 126 -4.25 -13.56 -15.72
N ASP A 127 -5.28 -13.01 -16.34
CA ASP A 127 -5.62 -13.16 -17.75
C ASP A 127 -5.22 -11.88 -18.50
N ASP A 128 -5.12 -11.96 -19.82
CA ASP A 128 -4.93 -10.80 -20.67
C ASP A 128 -6.21 -9.93 -20.70
N PRO A 129 -6.08 -8.60 -20.55
CA PRO A 129 -7.22 -7.70 -20.67
C PRO A 129 -7.60 -7.49 -22.14
N GLU A 130 -8.63 -6.68 -22.40
CA GLU A 130 -9.05 -6.39 -23.78
C GLU A 130 -7.92 -5.65 -24.52
N PRO A 131 -7.51 -6.10 -25.71
CA PRO A 131 -6.49 -5.42 -26.50
C PRO A 131 -6.97 -4.05 -27.00
N ASP A 132 -6.02 -3.18 -27.32
CA ASP A 132 -6.21 -1.81 -27.84
C ASP A 132 -6.97 -0.87 -26.89
N ARG A 133 -7.16 -1.28 -25.64
CA ARG A 133 -7.78 -0.46 -24.60
C ARG A 133 -6.72 0.13 -23.69
N THR A 134 -6.88 1.42 -23.38
CA THR A 134 -6.08 2.10 -22.37
C THR A 134 -6.79 2.07 -21.02
N TYR A 135 -6.10 1.52 -20.03
CA TYR A 135 -6.50 1.49 -18.64
C TYR A 135 -5.69 2.52 -17.86
N THR A 136 -6.34 3.25 -16.96
CA THR A 136 -5.71 4.32 -16.18
C THR A 136 -5.53 3.94 -14.71
N HIS A 137 -6.20 2.89 -14.23
CA HIS A 137 -6.09 2.43 -12.85
C HIS A 137 -6.15 0.92 -12.75
N ILE A 138 -5.44 0.37 -11.77
CA ILE A 138 -5.63 -0.99 -11.26
C ILE A 138 -6.35 -0.94 -9.92
N LYS A 139 -7.28 -1.87 -9.70
CA LYS A 139 -8.02 -2.06 -8.46
C LYS A 139 -7.68 -3.42 -7.89
N ILE A 140 -7.18 -3.45 -6.66
CA ILE A 140 -6.83 -4.69 -5.94
C ILE A 140 -7.78 -4.87 -4.74
N TYR A 141 -8.41 -6.03 -4.68
CA TYR A 141 -9.36 -6.35 -3.60
C TYR A 141 -8.70 -7.27 -2.58
N PHE A 142 -8.06 -6.69 -1.55
CA PHE A 142 -7.59 -7.50 -0.42
C PHE A 142 -8.76 -7.89 0.48
N ARG A 143 -8.78 -9.16 0.86
CA ARG A 143 -9.71 -9.72 1.85
C ARG A 143 -9.15 -9.64 3.25
N LYS A 144 -7.83 -9.85 3.36
CA LYS A 144 -7.09 -9.94 4.61
C LYS A 144 -5.69 -9.42 4.43
N MET A 145 -5.20 -8.76 5.46
CA MET A 145 -3.80 -8.34 5.60
C MET A 145 -3.42 -8.49 7.06
N ILE A 146 -2.34 -9.23 7.31
CA ILE A 146 -1.99 -9.73 8.63
C ILE A 146 -0.49 -9.61 8.82
N PHE A 147 -0.06 -8.89 9.84
CA PHE A 147 1.28 -9.05 10.41
C PHE A 147 1.22 -10.05 11.56
N ASP A 148 2.30 -10.81 11.77
CA ASP A 148 2.45 -11.65 12.96
C ASP A 148 2.81 -10.83 14.22
N LYS A 149 3.07 -11.52 15.33
CA LYS A 149 3.42 -10.93 16.63
C LYS A 149 2.37 -9.99 17.23
N ALA A 150 1.10 -10.29 16.98
CA ALA A 150 0.00 -9.63 17.67
C ALA A 150 -0.37 -10.40 18.95
N MET A 151 -0.64 -9.68 20.04
CA MET A 151 -0.80 -10.21 21.39
C MET A 151 -2.06 -9.66 22.05
N LYS A 152 -2.78 -10.51 22.79
CA LYS A 152 -3.86 -10.09 23.68
C LYS A 152 -3.30 -9.77 25.06
N TYR A 153 -3.86 -8.75 25.69
CA TYR A 153 -3.62 -8.42 27.08
C TYR A 153 -4.94 -8.45 27.83
N GLU A 154 -4.91 -9.06 29.01
CA GLU A 154 -6.08 -9.23 29.87
C GLU A 154 -5.92 -8.41 31.12
N LEU A 155 -7.00 -7.75 31.54
CA LEU A 155 -7.04 -6.97 32.76
C LEU A 155 -7.28 -7.88 33.97
N SER A 156 -6.34 -7.86 34.91
CA SER A 156 -6.45 -8.57 36.19
C SER A 156 -6.54 -7.59 37.36
N ALA A 157 -6.70 -8.10 38.59
CA ALA A 157 -6.70 -7.28 39.80
C ALA A 157 -5.37 -6.52 40.02
N ASP A 158 -4.27 -7.03 39.45
CA ASP A 158 -2.92 -6.46 39.56
C ASP A 158 -2.56 -5.58 38.35
N GLY A 159 -3.51 -5.36 37.43
CA GLY A 159 -3.32 -4.60 36.20
C GLY A 159 -3.35 -5.46 34.93
N TRP A 160 -2.95 -4.86 33.81
CA TRP A 160 -2.83 -5.52 32.52
C TRP A 160 -1.69 -6.55 32.52
N SER A 161 -1.95 -7.72 31.93
CA SER A 161 -0.96 -8.77 31.77
C SER A 161 -1.02 -9.38 30.37
N ALA A 162 0.14 -9.74 29.82
CA ALA A 162 0.22 -10.41 28.52
C ALA A 162 -0.46 -11.78 28.60
N GLY A 163 -1.45 -11.98 27.73
CA GLY A 163 -2.19 -13.22 27.57
C GLY A 163 -1.63 -14.08 26.44
N GLU A 164 -2.50 -14.50 25.54
CA GLU A 164 -2.16 -15.31 24.37
C GLU A 164 -1.94 -14.48 23.10
N PRO A 165 -1.19 -15.00 22.10
CA PRO A 165 -1.17 -14.42 20.76
C PRO A 165 -2.58 -14.27 20.18
N THR A 166 -2.80 -13.23 19.39
CA THR A 166 -4.04 -13.14 18.62
C THR A 166 -3.99 -14.14 17.48
N GLU A 167 -5.13 -14.78 17.21
CA GLU A 167 -5.27 -15.74 16.12
C GLU A 167 -6.32 -15.29 15.11
N VAL A 168 -6.05 -15.55 13.84
CA VAL A 168 -6.95 -15.28 12.72
C VAL A 168 -6.97 -16.46 11.76
N ILE A 169 -8.07 -16.61 11.03
CA ILE A 169 -8.17 -17.63 9.97
C ILE A 169 -7.54 -17.08 8.68
N PHE A 170 -6.50 -17.75 8.17
CA PHE A 170 -5.84 -17.46 6.89
C PHE A 170 -5.66 -18.77 6.11
N ARG A 171 -6.02 -18.79 4.82
CA ARG A 171 -6.06 -20.02 4.00
C ARG A 171 -6.75 -21.19 4.71
N GLU A 172 -7.91 -20.92 5.31
CA GLU A 172 -8.72 -21.94 6.01
C GLU A 172 -8.02 -22.59 7.23
N HIS A 173 -6.91 -22.03 7.68
CA HIS A 173 -6.15 -22.46 8.85
C HIS A 173 -6.00 -21.33 9.86
N THR A 174 -5.88 -21.68 11.14
CA THR A 174 -5.55 -20.71 12.19
C THR A 174 -4.08 -20.29 12.06
N THR A 175 -3.82 -19.00 12.14
CA THR A 175 -2.46 -18.42 12.18
C THR A 175 -2.41 -17.30 13.20
N GLU A 176 -1.25 -17.12 13.82
CA GLU A 176 -0.99 -15.99 14.71
C GLU A 176 -0.89 -14.68 13.91
N GLY A 177 -1.45 -13.62 14.50
CA GLY A 177 -1.51 -12.29 13.92
C GLY A 177 -2.89 -11.64 14.08
N PHE A 178 -3.03 -10.44 13.53
CA PHE A 178 -4.27 -9.68 13.52
C PHE A 178 -4.61 -9.21 12.11
N ASP A 179 -5.86 -9.41 11.70
CA ASP A 179 -6.35 -9.00 10.38
C ASP A 179 -6.70 -7.50 10.42
N PHE A 180 -5.70 -6.64 10.19
CA PHE A 180 -5.87 -5.19 10.26
C PHE A 180 -6.65 -4.63 9.07
N ASN A 181 -6.86 -5.43 8.02
CA ASN A 181 -7.71 -5.11 6.86
C ASN A 181 -9.15 -4.74 7.30
N GLN A 182 -9.65 -5.35 8.36
CA GLN A 182 -10.99 -5.07 8.89
C GLN A 182 -11.13 -3.67 9.50
N LEU A 183 -10.01 -3.06 9.88
CA LEU A 183 -9.96 -1.73 10.49
C LEU A 183 -9.60 -0.65 9.45
N GLN A 184 -9.26 -1.02 8.21
CA GLN A 184 -8.93 -0.10 7.14
C GLN A 184 -10.18 0.59 6.56
N THR A 185 -10.67 1.58 7.28
CA THR A 185 -11.78 2.46 6.92
C THR A 185 -11.31 3.93 6.89
N ASN A 186 -12.01 4.79 6.15
CA ASN A 186 -11.63 6.21 6.04
C ASN A 186 -11.64 6.93 7.38
N TYR A 187 -11.21 8.19 7.40
CA TYR A 187 -11.17 8.98 8.61
C TYR A 187 -12.52 9.00 9.35
N LEU A 188 -12.47 9.01 10.68
CA LEU A 188 -13.65 9.10 11.53
C LEU A 188 -14.54 10.29 11.14
N TYR A 189 -13.97 11.44 10.79
CA TYR A 189 -14.77 12.58 10.32
C TYR A 189 -15.48 12.29 8.99
N ASP A 190 -14.82 11.58 8.05
CA ASP A 190 -15.47 11.17 6.81
C ASP A 190 -16.66 10.24 7.07
N THR A 191 -16.63 9.46 8.15
CA THR A 191 -17.79 8.65 8.58
C THR A 191 -18.94 9.48 9.16
N TRP A 192 -18.68 10.71 9.61
CA TRP A 192 -19.69 11.65 10.12
C TRP A 192 -20.30 12.52 9.02
N ARG A 193 -19.68 12.58 7.83
CA ARG A 193 -20.21 13.30 6.67
C ARG A 193 -21.46 12.62 6.13
N LEU A 194 -22.39 13.40 5.56
CA LEU A 194 -23.61 12.88 4.93
C LEU A 194 -23.28 11.97 3.72
N GLU A 195 -22.16 12.26 3.06
CA GLU A 195 -21.57 11.52 1.96
C GLU A 195 -20.64 10.37 2.41
N SER A 196 -20.59 10.04 3.71
CA SER A 196 -19.77 8.95 4.28
C SER A 196 -19.93 7.63 3.54
N ASP A 197 -21.17 7.28 3.16
CA ASP A 197 -21.49 6.07 2.38
C ASP A 197 -20.88 6.06 0.97
N SER A 198 -20.50 7.22 0.44
CA SER A 198 -19.84 7.41 -0.85
C SER A 198 -18.35 7.76 -0.74
N THR A 199 -17.84 7.96 0.47
CA THR A 199 -16.42 8.26 0.68
C THR A 199 -15.63 6.96 0.50
N ASN A 200 -14.58 7.02 -0.31
CA ASN A 200 -13.88 5.85 -0.85
C ASN A 200 -13.27 4.99 0.26
N ARG A 201 -13.95 3.92 0.70
CA ARG A 201 -13.35 2.92 1.58
C ARG A 201 -12.09 2.40 0.89
N ILE A 202 -11.00 2.15 1.61
CA ILE A 202 -9.75 1.57 1.05
C ILE A 202 -10.01 0.40 0.09
N PHE A 203 -11.15 -0.30 0.20
CA PHE A 203 -11.55 -1.40 -0.66
C PHE A 203 -12.50 -1.02 -1.81
N PRO A 204 -12.10 -1.26 -3.07
CA PRO A 204 -10.79 -1.76 -3.51
C PRO A 204 -9.69 -0.71 -3.45
N VAL A 205 -8.44 -1.17 -3.25
CA VAL A 205 -7.28 -0.29 -3.34
C VAL A 205 -7.15 0.10 -4.79
N THR A 206 -7.44 1.37 -5.10
CA THR A 206 -7.46 1.90 -6.46
C THR A 206 -6.19 2.70 -6.69
N ILE A 207 -5.36 2.24 -7.62
CA ILE A 207 -4.02 2.76 -7.85
C ILE A 207 -3.97 3.29 -9.28
N PRO A 208 -3.63 4.59 -9.48
CA PRO A 208 -3.40 5.11 -10.82
C PRO A 208 -2.20 4.41 -11.47
N ILE A 209 -2.32 4.12 -12.76
CA ILE A 209 -1.24 3.61 -13.59
C ILE A 209 -0.66 4.82 -14.32
N GLU A 210 0.55 5.24 -13.95
CA GLU A 210 1.15 6.42 -14.59
C GLU A 210 1.41 6.15 -16.07
N GLY A 211 1.05 7.12 -16.92
CA GLY A 211 1.07 6.96 -18.38
C GLY A 211 -0.01 6.01 -18.94
N GLY A 212 -0.75 5.32 -18.07
CA GLY A 212 -1.73 4.30 -18.41
C GLY A 212 -1.11 2.97 -18.87
N LEU A 213 -1.95 1.95 -18.96
CA LEU A 213 -1.66 0.66 -19.57
C LEU A 213 -2.46 0.56 -20.86
N THR A 214 -1.79 0.68 -22.00
CA THR A 214 -2.37 0.28 -23.30
C THR A 214 -1.90 -1.14 -23.58
N PHE A 215 -2.84 -2.08 -23.47
CA PHE A 215 -2.51 -3.49 -23.69
C PHE A 215 -2.65 -3.84 -25.17
N ASP A 216 -1.59 -4.42 -25.73
CA ASP A 216 -1.56 -4.88 -27.12
C ASP A 216 -1.21 -6.37 -27.11
N ASN A 217 -2.15 -7.21 -27.56
CA ASN A 217 -1.98 -8.65 -27.62
C ASN A 217 -1.07 -9.07 -28.80
N ASP A 218 -0.72 -8.18 -29.73
CA ASP A 218 0.25 -8.44 -30.78
C ASP A 218 1.68 -8.18 -30.34
N THR A 219 1.88 -7.48 -29.21
CA THR A 219 3.21 -7.12 -28.70
C THR A 219 3.83 -8.15 -27.77
N ASP A 220 5.12 -7.93 -27.49
CA ASP A 220 5.85 -8.65 -26.44
C ASP A 220 5.15 -8.49 -25.09
N LYS A 221 5.51 -9.38 -24.16
CA LYS A 221 5.02 -9.39 -22.78
C LYS A 221 4.99 -7.97 -22.19
N THR A 222 3.87 -7.56 -21.62
CA THR A 222 3.72 -6.29 -20.91
C THR A 222 3.75 -6.55 -19.41
N VAL A 223 4.55 -5.78 -18.66
CA VAL A 223 4.63 -5.86 -17.21
C VAL A 223 3.85 -4.70 -16.61
N LEU A 224 2.86 -5.00 -15.78
CA LEU A 224 2.20 -4.07 -14.87
C LEU A 224 2.83 -4.25 -13.48
N GLU A 225 3.74 -3.34 -13.14
CA GLU A 225 4.39 -3.32 -11.84
C GLU A 225 3.57 -2.47 -10.87
N VAL A 226 3.17 -3.07 -9.75
CA VAL A 226 2.46 -2.42 -8.65
C VAL A 226 3.33 -2.52 -7.40
N ARG A 227 3.53 -1.40 -6.72
CA ARG A 227 4.37 -1.31 -5.53
C ARG A 227 3.58 -0.74 -4.37
N PHE A 228 3.68 -1.38 -3.22
CA PHE A 228 3.16 -0.93 -1.93
C PHE A 228 4.33 -0.67 -0.99
N VAL A 229 4.37 0.48 -0.32
CA VAL A 229 5.46 0.78 0.63
C VAL A 229 5.12 0.14 1.98
N VAL A 230 5.74 -1.01 2.29
CA VAL A 230 5.40 -1.78 3.51
C VAL A 230 6.44 -1.60 4.62
N LYS A 231 7.71 -1.98 4.38
CA LYS A 231 8.78 -2.09 5.40
C LYS A 231 8.97 -0.84 6.27
N ASN A 232 8.90 0.36 5.69
CA ASN A 232 9.10 1.62 6.40
C ASN A 232 7.83 2.15 7.08
N PHE A 233 6.68 1.52 6.87
CA PHE A 233 5.39 1.96 7.37
C PHE A 233 4.75 0.90 8.26
N ILE A 234 5.54 0.10 9.00
CA ILE A 234 4.98 -0.85 9.96
C ILE A 234 4.83 -0.15 11.31
N LYS A 235 3.60 0.05 11.78
CA LYS A 235 3.32 0.68 13.09
C LYS A 235 2.64 -0.32 14.01
N LYS A 236 2.93 -0.25 15.31
CA LYS A 236 2.22 -1.01 16.34
C LYS A 236 1.01 -0.21 16.80
N TYR A 237 -0.10 -0.91 17.01
CA TYR A 237 -1.39 -0.35 17.39
C TYR A 237 -1.98 -1.14 18.55
N GLU A 238 -2.86 -0.49 19.31
CA GLU A 238 -3.74 -1.12 20.29
C GLU A 238 -5.16 -1.10 19.75
N TYR A 239 -5.87 -2.22 19.83
CA TYR A 239 -7.29 -2.34 19.53
C TYR A 239 -8.05 -2.74 20.79
N ASP A 240 -8.91 -1.84 21.22
CA ASP A 240 -9.69 -1.98 22.44
C ASP A 240 -11.01 -2.67 22.14
N ARG A 241 -11.09 -3.95 22.49
CA ARG A 241 -12.33 -4.71 22.44
C ARG A 241 -12.94 -4.84 23.83
N PHE A 242 -13.66 -3.80 24.23
CA PHE A 242 -14.56 -3.87 25.39
C PHE A 242 -15.84 -4.64 25.01
N ASP A 243 -15.81 -5.97 25.14
CA ASP A 243 -17.03 -6.78 25.04
C ASP A 243 -17.76 -6.74 26.39
N TYR A 244 -18.82 -5.92 26.47
CA TYR A 244 -19.66 -5.75 27.68
C TYR A 244 -20.40 -7.02 28.10
N THR A 245 -20.35 -8.10 27.32
CA THR A 245 -21.00 -9.38 27.62
C THR A 245 -20.03 -10.48 28.05
N ALA A 246 -18.72 -10.25 27.95
CA ALA A 246 -17.70 -11.20 28.35
C ALA A 246 -17.11 -10.81 29.71
N ASP A 247 -16.91 -11.80 30.59
CA ASP A 247 -16.39 -11.59 31.95
C ASP A 247 -14.95 -11.06 32.01
N ASN A 248 -14.24 -10.94 30.86
CA ASN A 248 -12.87 -10.46 30.76
C ASN A 248 -12.71 -9.42 29.63
N PRO A 249 -12.55 -8.11 29.93
CA PRO A 249 -12.11 -7.14 28.95
C PRO A 249 -10.68 -7.46 28.50
N PHE A 250 -10.40 -7.33 27.20
CA PHE A 250 -9.06 -7.50 26.65
C PHE A 250 -8.74 -6.40 25.64
N VAL A 251 -7.46 -6.05 25.55
CA VAL A 251 -6.91 -5.22 24.48
C VAL A 251 -6.01 -6.08 23.60
N ALA A 252 -5.98 -5.79 22.30
CA ALA A 252 -5.12 -6.48 21.36
C ALA A 252 -4.05 -5.52 20.84
N HIS A 253 -2.78 -5.83 21.06
CA HIS A 253 -1.70 -5.14 20.37
C HIS A 253 -1.39 -5.85 19.07
N PHE A 254 -1.28 -5.10 17.98
CA PHE A 254 -1.02 -5.65 16.68
C PHE A 254 -0.16 -4.71 15.83
N PHE A 255 0.45 -5.26 14.79
CA PHE A 255 1.13 -4.46 13.78
C PHE A 255 0.23 -4.25 12.57
N GLY A 256 0.29 -3.06 11.99
CA GLY A 256 -0.44 -2.66 10.79
C GLY A 256 0.38 -1.67 9.97
N LEU A 257 -0.15 -1.31 8.79
CA LEU A 257 0.44 -0.23 8.00
C LEU A 257 0.14 1.12 8.65
N SER A 258 1.18 1.93 8.82
CA SER A 258 1.14 3.26 9.41
C SER A 258 0.23 4.16 8.59
N ASP A 259 -0.78 4.70 9.24
CA ASP A 259 -1.56 5.79 8.70
C ASP A 259 -0.76 7.09 8.79
N TRP A 260 0.07 7.34 7.77
CA TRP A 260 0.83 8.58 7.67
C TRP A 260 -0.07 9.82 7.65
N LEU A 261 -1.36 9.66 7.31
CA LEU A 261 -2.31 10.75 7.33
C LEU A 261 -2.85 11.04 8.73
N ARG A 262 -3.14 9.99 9.51
CA ARG A 262 -3.91 10.16 10.75
C ARG A 262 -3.15 9.91 12.02
N ASP A 263 -1.88 9.47 11.95
CA ASP A 263 -1.02 9.17 13.09
C ASP A 263 -1.85 8.68 14.28
N VAL A 264 -2.47 7.53 14.09
CA VAL A 264 -3.49 6.98 14.97
C VAL A 264 -2.98 6.99 16.41
N GLN A 265 -3.76 7.61 17.30
CA GLN A 265 -3.47 7.81 18.71
C GLN A 265 -4.10 6.69 19.57
N PRO A 266 -3.71 6.55 20.85
CA PRO A 266 -4.34 5.59 21.74
C PRO A 266 -5.83 5.85 21.90
N GLY A 267 -6.59 4.77 22.05
CA GLY A 267 -8.05 4.85 22.12
C GLY A 267 -8.73 5.21 20.80
N ASP A 268 -8.00 5.40 19.70
CA ASP A 268 -8.62 5.60 18.39
C ASP A 268 -9.29 4.34 17.85
N LEU A 269 -8.80 3.18 18.26
CA LEU A 269 -9.22 1.88 17.75
C LEU A 269 -10.06 1.13 18.78
N GLN A 270 -11.25 1.68 19.05
CA GLN A 270 -12.23 1.05 19.92
C GLN A 270 -13.33 0.32 19.13
N SER A 271 -13.92 -0.69 19.75
CA SER A 271 -15.12 -1.37 19.24
C SER A 271 -16.21 -0.35 18.86
N GLY A 272 -16.57 -0.30 17.57
CA GLY A 272 -17.61 0.58 17.03
C GLY A 272 -17.10 1.92 16.46
N SER A 273 -15.82 2.26 16.62
CA SER A 273 -15.21 3.49 16.06
C SER A 273 -13.80 3.30 15.49
N ALA A 274 -13.32 2.05 15.36
CA ALA A 274 -11.95 1.79 14.89
C ALA A 274 -11.77 2.01 13.38
N ALA A 275 -10.87 2.93 13.03
CA ALA A 275 -10.53 3.28 11.66
C ALA A 275 -9.03 3.57 11.49
N ILE A 276 -8.34 2.76 10.67
CA ILE A 276 -6.94 2.89 10.23
C ILE A 276 -6.79 2.82 8.68
N GLY A 277 -7.65 3.45 7.88
CA GLY A 277 -7.45 3.67 6.43
C GLY A 277 -6.97 5.06 5.94
N GLY A 278 -6.55 5.14 4.67
CA GLY A 278 -5.70 6.20 4.09
C GLY A 278 -4.23 5.79 3.87
N ASN A 279 -3.83 4.60 4.33
CA ASN A 279 -2.45 4.28 4.69
C ASN A 279 -1.65 3.55 3.60
N ILE A 280 -2.33 2.97 2.61
CA ILE A 280 -1.69 2.09 1.64
C ILE A 280 -1.06 2.94 0.55
N LEU A 281 0.18 3.34 0.79
CA LEU A 281 1.02 4.04 -0.17
C LEU A 281 1.35 3.11 -1.33
N ALA A 282 0.79 3.42 -2.50
CA ALA A 282 0.83 2.55 -3.65
C ALA A 282 1.08 3.30 -4.95
N VAL A 283 1.78 2.66 -5.88
CA VAL A 283 2.03 3.21 -7.21
C VAL A 283 2.08 2.09 -8.24
N ALA A 284 1.57 2.36 -9.44
CA ALA A 284 1.58 1.41 -10.54
C ALA A 284 2.17 2.03 -11.82
N ARG A 285 2.91 1.22 -12.57
CA ARG A 285 3.43 1.57 -13.90
C ARG A 285 3.38 0.37 -14.84
N ALA A 286 3.20 0.64 -16.12
CA ALA A 286 3.25 -0.37 -17.16
C ALA A 286 4.47 -0.16 -18.07
N TYR A 287 5.14 -1.25 -18.45
CA TYR A 287 6.24 -1.21 -19.42
C TYR A 287 6.34 -2.52 -20.20
N VAL A 288 6.99 -2.46 -21.37
CA VAL A 288 7.28 -3.63 -22.20
C VAL A 288 8.78 -3.90 -22.15
N PRO A 289 9.25 -4.99 -21.51
CA PRO A 289 10.66 -5.34 -21.49
C PRO A 289 11.26 -5.35 -22.90
N GLY A 290 12.45 -4.78 -23.07
CA GLY A 290 13.11 -4.62 -24.37
C GLY A 290 12.67 -3.39 -25.18
N ARG A 291 11.60 -2.70 -24.76
CA ARG A 291 11.24 -1.35 -25.26
C ARG A 291 11.55 -0.24 -24.26
N THR A 292 12.25 -0.59 -23.19
CA THR A 292 12.72 0.30 -22.12
C THR A 292 14.21 0.62 -22.29
N GLY A 293 14.67 1.68 -21.64
CA GLY A 293 16.09 2.00 -21.43
C GLY A 293 16.50 1.82 -19.97
N SER A 294 17.71 2.26 -19.66
CA SER A 294 18.28 2.28 -18.31
C SER A 294 19.07 3.56 -18.07
N ILE A 295 19.08 4.03 -16.83
CA ILE A 295 19.91 5.14 -16.36
C ILE A 295 20.80 4.60 -15.25
N TYR A 296 22.11 4.80 -15.33
CA TYR A 296 23.04 4.31 -14.32
C TYR A 296 24.19 5.30 -14.12
N GLY A 297 24.99 5.08 -13.09
CA GLY A 297 26.27 5.74 -12.94
C GLY A 297 26.68 5.87 -11.48
N THR A 298 27.35 6.97 -11.14
CA THR A 298 28.01 7.13 -9.82
C THR A 298 27.49 8.35 -9.07
N VAL A 299 27.59 8.32 -7.74
CA VAL A 299 27.24 9.45 -6.85
C VAL A 299 28.53 10.01 -6.25
N ASP A 300 28.91 11.24 -6.64
CA ASP A 300 30.13 11.93 -6.21
C ASP A 300 29.86 12.80 -4.96
N GLY A 301 30.02 12.23 -3.77
CA GLY A 301 29.83 12.93 -2.49
C GLY A 301 28.91 12.18 -1.53
N ILE A 302 28.91 12.55 -0.24
CA ILE A 302 28.13 11.85 0.80
C ILE A 302 26.69 12.40 0.86
N PRO A 303 25.69 11.51 0.97
CA PRO A 303 25.83 10.06 1.18
C PRO A 303 25.75 9.22 -0.12
N ALA A 304 26.93 8.78 -0.58
CA ALA A 304 27.10 7.89 -1.74
C ALA A 304 26.60 6.44 -1.52
N ASN A 305 25.89 6.12 -0.43
CA ASN A 305 25.41 4.76 -0.13
C ASN A 305 24.11 4.81 0.69
N GLY A 306 23.07 4.15 0.22
CA GLY A 306 21.77 4.06 0.90
C GLY A 306 20.81 5.22 0.62
N ASP A 307 21.23 6.22 -0.14
CA ASP A 307 20.39 7.31 -0.64
C ASP A 307 19.53 6.82 -1.80
N TYR A 308 18.33 7.39 -1.90
CA TYR A 308 17.42 7.12 -3.00
C TYR A 308 17.72 8.05 -4.17
N ILE A 309 17.84 7.47 -5.36
CA ILE A 309 17.90 8.18 -6.63
C ILE A 309 16.55 7.97 -7.31
N VAL A 310 15.91 9.07 -7.71
CA VAL A 310 14.62 9.03 -8.39
C VAL A 310 14.72 9.73 -9.74
N ALA A 311 14.05 9.16 -10.73
CA ALA A 311 13.85 9.80 -12.03
C ALA A 311 12.38 10.22 -12.17
N VAL A 312 12.17 11.51 -12.37
CA VAL A 312 10.86 12.12 -12.52
C VAL A 312 10.68 12.49 -14.00
N PRO A 313 9.56 12.15 -14.65
CA PRO A 313 9.31 12.57 -16.03
C PRO A 313 9.38 14.09 -16.19
N ASP A 314 9.98 14.55 -17.27
CA ASP A 314 10.05 15.98 -17.62
C ASP A 314 8.63 16.59 -17.68
N GLY A 315 8.46 17.74 -17.04
CA GLY A 315 7.19 18.44 -16.88
C GLY A 315 6.40 18.09 -15.61
N GLU A 316 6.80 17.08 -14.84
CA GLU A 316 6.28 16.86 -13.49
C GLU A 316 7.05 17.68 -12.45
N LEU A 317 6.34 18.14 -11.42
CA LEU A 317 6.94 18.91 -10.35
C LEU A 317 7.49 17.98 -9.27
N ILE A 318 8.77 18.13 -8.91
CA ILE A 318 9.37 17.39 -7.78
C ILE A 318 8.63 17.62 -6.46
N SER A 319 7.91 18.74 -6.33
CA SER A 319 7.06 19.03 -5.17
C SER A 319 5.91 18.04 -4.98
N ASP A 320 5.49 17.33 -6.03
CA ASP A 320 4.43 16.32 -5.94
C ASP A 320 4.92 15.05 -5.21
N TYR A 321 6.24 14.87 -5.09
CA TYR A 321 6.88 13.69 -4.52
C TYR A 321 7.42 13.90 -3.11
N VAL A 322 7.21 15.09 -2.53
CA VAL A 322 7.58 15.41 -1.14
C VAL A 322 6.34 15.69 -0.32
N VAL A 323 6.40 15.35 0.95
CA VAL A 323 5.38 15.77 1.92
C VAL A 323 5.44 17.29 2.04
N ALA A 324 4.31 17.96 1.80
CA ALA A 324 4.24 19.40 2.05
C ALA A 324 4.50 19.66 3.55
N ALA A 325 5.34 20.65 3.85
CA ALA A 325 5.88 20.91 5.19
C ALA A 325 4.81 21.11 6.30
N ASP A 326 3.56 21.40 5.91
CA ASP A 326 2.44 21.70 6.79
C ASP A 326 1.20 20.84 6.48
N LEU A 327 1.36 19.64 5.91
CA LEU A 327 0.20 18.78 5.55
C LEU A 327 -0.68 18.53 6.78
N ARG A 328 -0.11 18.12 7.90
CA ARG A 328 -0.76 18.25 9.20
C ARG A 328 -0.46 19.64 9.75
N SER A 329 -1.34 20.59 9.50
CA SER A 329 -1.26 21.87 10.20
C SER A 329 -1.21 21.56 11.71
N THR A 330 -0.35 22.27 12.46
CA THR A 330 -0.36 22.19 13.93
C THR A 330 -1.72 22.58 14.53
N ASN A 331 -2.63 23.14 13.73
CA ASN A 331 -4.00 23.42 14.14
C ASN A 331 -4.87 22.15 14.05
N VAL A 332 -4.78 21.35 12.99
CA VAL A 332 -5.52 20.06 12.89
C VAL A 332 -5.05 19.07 13.96
N GLY A 333 -3.74 18.95 14.20
CA GLY A 333 -3.19 18.09 15.26
C GLY A 333 -3.50 18.56 16.69
N ASN A 334 -3.89 19.82 16.88
CA ASN A 334 -4.40 20.33 18.16
C ASN A 334 -5.92 20.26 18.27
N CYS A 335 -6.60 19.83 17.21
CA CYS A 335 -8.05 19.79 17.07
C CYS A 335 -8.58 18.37 16.85
N ASP A 336 -7.90 17.38 17.40
CA ASP A 336 -8.49 16.05 17.57
C ASP A 336 -9.54 16.13 18.67
N ALA A 337 -10.79 15.81 18.31
CA ALA A 337 -11.89 15.73 19.26
C ALA A 337 -11.52 14.69 20.35
N PRO A 338 -11.47 15.08 21.64
CA PRO A 338 -11.28 14.13 22.72
C PRO A 338 -12.29 12.98 22.59
N LYS A 339 -11.89 11.75 22.92
CA LYS A 339 -12.80 10.61 22.81
C LYS A 339 -13.45 10.31 24.14
N ALA A 340 -14.76 10.05 24.10
CA ALA A 340 -15.48 9.62 25.28
C ALA A 340 -14.87 8.31 25.78
N PRO A 341 -14.62 8.18 27.10
CA PRO A 341 -14.10 6.92 27.64
C PRO A 341 -15.08 5.78 27.36
N SER A 342 -14.53 4.59 27.14
CA SER A 342 -15.29 3.34 27.06
C SER A 342 -15.77 2.91 28.45
N GLY A 343 -17.01 2.43 28.55
CA GLY A 343 -17.65 2.02 29.79
C GLY A 343 -17.02 0.79 30.44
N ALA A 344 -17.28 0.61 31.74
CA ALA A 344 -16.62 -0.36 32.60
C ALA A 344 -17.56 -1.44 33.15
N GLY A 345 -17.08 -2.69 33.19
CA GLY A 345 -17.83 -3.86 33.70
C GLY A 345 -17.64 -4.17 35.20
N SER A 346 -16.69 -3.53 35.89
CA SER A 346 -16.43 -3.74 37.34
C SER A 346 -16.53 -2.43 38.13
N ILE A 347 -16.76 -2.48 39.45
CA ILE A 347 -16.88 -1.28 40.31
C ILE A 347 -15.59 -0.43 40.29
N SER A 348 -14.42 -1.07 40.31
CA SER A 348 -13.13 -0.37 40.25
C SER A 348 -12.93 0.27 38.88
N ALA A 349 -13.26 -0.45 37.80
CA ALA A 349 -13.21 0.10 36.46
C ALA A 349 -14.26 1.21 36.26
N LEU A 350 -15.39 1.18 36.99
CA LEU A 350 -16.39 2.24 36.97
C LEU A 350 -15.87 3.54 37.62
N LEU A 351 -15.05 3.42 38.67
CA LEU A 351 -14.36 4.56 39.28
C LEU A 351 -13.31 5.15 38.33
N ASP A 352 -12.50 4.33 37.67
CA ASP A 352 -11.56 4.79 36.64
C ASP A 352 -12.28 5.37 35.43
N TYR A 353 -13.40 4.79 35.02
CA TYR A 353 -14.27 5.34 33.99
C TYR A 353 -14.75 6.75 34.36
N TYR A 354 -15.22 6.97 35.60
CA TYR A 354 -15.65 8.30 36.03
C TYR A 354 -14.48 9.30 36.03
N LEU A 355 -13.27 8.88 36.42
CA LEU A 355 -12.08 9.73 36.33
C LEU A 355 -11.72 10.07 34.87
N LYS A 356 -11.70 9.07 33.98
CA LYS A 356 -11.50 9.24 32.53
C LYS A 356 -12.62 10.13 31.94
N TYR A 357 -13.85 10.03 32.44
CA TYR A 357 -15.00 10.82 31.98
C TYR A 357 -14.96 12.28 32.44
N GLU A 358 -14.51 12.55 33.67
CA GLU A 358 -14.25 13.93 34.11
C GLU A 358 -13.13 14.56 33.29
N LYS A 359 -12.04 13.81 33.02
CA LYS A 359 -10.98 14.26 32.13
C LYS A 359 -11.50 14.53 30.71
N TYR A 360 -12.27 13.60 30.14
CA TYR A 360 -12.90 13.78 28.84
C TYR A 360 -13.75 15.05 28.77
N LYS A 361 -14.57 15.34 29.80
CA LYS A 361 -15.34 16.59 29.85
C LYS A 361 -14.46 17.83 29.88
N ALA A 362 -13.36 17.80 30.63
CA ALA A 362 -12.42 18.91 30.67
C ALA A 362 -11.73 19.10 29.32
N ASP A 363 -11.24 18.02 28.71
CA ASP A 363 -10.59 18.02 27.40
C ASP A 363 -11.59 18.44 26.31
N MET A 364 -12.85 18.01 26.37
CA MET A 364 -13.91 18.41 25.43
C MET A 364 -14.22 19.90 25.50
N ASN A 365 -14.29 20.45 26.72
CA ASN A 365 -14.49 21.89 26.87
C ASN A 365 -13.29 22.67 26.34
N ALA A 366 -12.06 22.17 26.52
CA ALA A 366 -10.87 22.77 25.94
C ALA A 366 -10.93 22.73 24.40
N PHE A 367 -11.23 21.56 23.82
CA PHE A 367 -11.42 21.36 22.39
C PHE A 367 -12.51 22.29 21.81
N ILE A 368 -13.67 22.39 22.46
CA ILE A 368 -14.74 23.30 22.03
C ILE A 368 -14.29 24.76 22.01
N ILE A 369 -13.46 25.17 22.97
CA ILE A 369 -12.98 26.56 23.08
C ILE A 369 -11.85 26.84 22.09
N SER A 370 -10.96 25.87 21.82
CA SER A 370 -9.76 26.07 21.01
C SER A 370 -9.96 25.74 19.53
N CYS A 371 -10.90 24.88 19.18
CA CYS A 371 -10.97 24.23 17.87
C CYS A 371 -12.34 24.30 17.18
N VAL A 372 -13.42 24.60 17.89
CA VAL A 372 -14.79 24.59 17.33
C VAL A 372 -15.14 25.95 16.73
N ASP A 373 -14.36 26.36 15.74
CA ASP A 373 -14.99 26.94 14.55
C ASP A 373 -15.06 25.81 13.52
N GLN A 374 -16.18 25.08 13.52
CA GLN A 374 -16.38 23.87 12.72
C GLN A 374 -16.06 24.11 11.23
N ASP A 375 -16.36 25.31 10.72
CA ASP A 375 -16.07 25.71 9.34
C ASP A 375 -14.56 25.78 9.05
N THR A 376 -13.76 26.20 10.04
CA THR A 376 -12.29 26.24 9.95
C THR A 376 -11.72 24.82 9.93
N PHE A 377 -12.19 23.92 10.82
CA PHE A 377 -11.73 22.53 10.81
C PHE A 377 -12.10 21.80 9.51
N GLU A 378 -13.33 21.95 9.01
CA GLU A 378 -13.75 21.34 7.74
C GLU A 378 -12.92 21.84 6.56
N THR A 379 -12.59 23.13 6.54
CA THR A 379 -11.75 23.75 5.52
C THR A 379 -10.32 23.22 5.59
N GLU A 380 -9.73 23.16 6.78
CA GLU A 380 -8.38 22.63 6.99
C GLU A 380 -8.31 21.12 6.68
N TRP A 381 -9.30 20.33 7.10
CA TRP A 381 -9.40 18.90 6.77
C TRP A 381 -9.53 18.68 5.26
N SER A 382 -10.34 19.47 4.57
CA SER A 382 -10.51 19.37 3.12
C SER A 382 -9.24 19.77 2.36
N ALA A 383 -8.56 20.83 2.81
CA ALA A 383 -7.27 21.25 2.25
C ALA A 383 -6.21 20.17 2.45
N TYR A 384 -6.18 19.57 3.66
CA TYR A 384 -5.31 18.47 4.00
C TYR A 384 -5.56 17.23 3.12
N SER A 385 -6.80 16.75 3.05
CA SER A 385 -7.18 15.60 2.23
C SER A 385 -6.83 15.83 0.76
N THR A 386 -7.03 17.04 0.25
CA THR A 386 -6.69 17.39 -1.14
C THR A 386 -5.18 17.31 -1.38
N ALA A 387 -4.38 17.78 -0.43
CA ALA A 387 -2.94 17.78 -0.55
C ALA A 387 -2.34 16.37 -0.32
N ALA A 388 -2.99 15.54 0.50
CA ALA A 388 -2.72 14.11 0.60
C ALA A 388 -3.00 13.36 -0.70
N ASP A 389 -4.14 13.64 -1.35
CA ASP A 389 -4.50 13.06 -2.65
C ASP A 389 -3.55 13.50 -3.78
N ALA A 390 -2.87 14.63 -3.61
CA ALA A 390 -1.90 15.14 -4.59
C ALA A 390 -0.51 14.51 -4.45
N PHE A 391 -0.20 13.87 -3.32
CA PHE A 391 1.11 13.24 -3.10
C PHE A 391 1.31 12.03 -4.02
N LYS A 392 2.48 11.94 -4.64
CA LYS A 392 2.88 10.86 -5.53
C LYS A 392 4.09 10.11 -4.98
N LEU A 393 4.13 8.80 -5.23
CA LEU A 393 5.35 8.01 -5.07
C LEU A 393 6.13 7.98 -6.40
N PRO A 394 7.46 8.22 -6.39
CA PRO A 394 8.29 8.12 -7.59
C PRO A 394 8.23 6.74 -8.23
N LEU A 395 7.94 6.70 -9.53
CA LEU A 395 7.78 5.47 -10.33
C LEU A 395 9.11 4.76 -10.59
N LEU A 396 10.17 5.56 -10.65
CA LEU A 396 11.52 5.18 -10.99
C LEU A 396 12.38 5.58 -9.80
N ALA A 397 12.71 4.62 -8.97
CA ALA A 397 13.47 4.84 -7.75
C ALA A 397 14.45 3.69 -7.53
N THR A 398 15.68 3.99 -7.19
CA THR A 398 16.71 3.01 -6.85
C THR A 398 17.52 3.52 -5.67
N VAL A 399 18.37 2.66 -5.11
CA VAL A 399 19.24 3.01 -4.00
C VAL A 399 20.69 2.95 -4.42
N ALA A 400 21.47 3.98 -4.06
CA ALA A 400 22.91 3.95 -4.27
C ALA A 400 23.56 2.84 -3.45
N SER A 401 24.38 2.01 -4.10
CA SER A 401 25.14 0.93 -3.47
C SER A 401 26.57 0.89 -4.00
N GLY A 402 27.53 0.93 -3.10
CA GLY A 402 28.95 1.06 -3.42
C GLY A 402 29.29 2.34 -4.19
N GLY A 403 28.53 3.43 -4.03
CA GLY A 403 28.69 4.66 -4.83
C GLY A 403 28.10 4.60 -6.24
N ASN A 404 27.44 3.50 -6.61
CA ASN A 404 26.81 3.33 -7.91
C ASN A 404 25.29 3.26 -7.78
N TYR A 405 24.58 3.60 -8.85
CA TYR A 405 23.14 3.41 -8.95
C TYR A 405 22.76 2.93 -10.35
N ALA A 406 21.62 2.25 -10.45
CA ALA A 406 21.00 1.89 -11.72
C ALA A 406 19.48 1.96 -11.57
N ILE A 407 18.80 2.59 -12.52
CA ILE A 407 17.35 2.58 -12.67
C ILE A 407 17.06 1.80 -13.94
N GLU A 408 16.33 0.69 -13.78
CA GLU A 408 16.01 -0.23 -14.85
C GLU A 408 14.57 -0.07 -15.36
N ASN A 409 14.33 -0.57 -16.56
CA ASN A 409 13.01 -0.57 -17.20
C ASN A 409 12.39 0.84 -17.31
N VAL A 410 13.23 1.82 -17.66
CA VAL A 410 12.83 3.21 -17.87
C VAL A 410 12.11 3.33 -19.20
N SER A 411 10.87 3.81 -19.22
CA SER A 411 10.17 4.07 -20.48
C SER A 411 10.92 5.13 -21.30
N PRO A 412 10.87 5.09 -22.65
CA PRO A 412 11.49 6.14 -23.45
C PRO A 412 10.83 7.50 -23.18
N GLY A 413 11.64 8.54 -23.00
CA GLY A 413 11.17 9.87 -22.60
C GLY A 413 12.27 10.72 -22.00
N ARG A 414 11.91 11.93 -21.56
CA ARG A 414 12.81 12.84 -20.85
C ARG A 414 12.56 12.78 -19.36
N TYR A 415 13.63 12.82 -18.58
CA TYR A 415 13.60 12.68 -17.13
C TYR A 415 14.54 13.66 -16.45
N ASP A 416 14.11 14.14 -15.29
CA ASP A 416 14.94 14.86 -14.33
C ASP A 416 15.31 13.92 -13.19
N LEU A 417 16.60 13.88 -12.84
CA LEU A 417 17.09 13.06 -11.74
C LEU A 417 17.17 13.89 -10.47
N TYR A 418 16.82 13.23 -9.37
CA TYR A 418 16.92 13.77 -8.04
C TYR A 418 17.48 12.71 -7.10
N TYR A 419 18.07 13.15 -6.00
CA TYR A 419 18.49 12.26 -4.93
C TYR A 419 18.09 12.79 -3.57
N ALA A 420 17.83 11.89 -2.64
CA ALA A 420 17.49 12.22 -1.28
C ALA A 420 18.04 11.19 -0.32
N SER A 421 18.44 11.67 0.85
CA SER A 421 18.67 10.80 1.99
C SER A 421 17.37 10.06 2.32
N PRO A 422 17.47 8.80 2.74
CA PRO A 422 16.30 7.99 3.02
C PRO A 422 15.50 8.60 4.17
N PRO A 423 14.16 8.60 4.11
CA PRO A 423 13.33 9.11 5.18
C PRO A 423 13.52 8.26 6.44
N ALA A 424 13.21 8.85 7.60
CA ALA A 424 13.14 8.06 8.82
C ALA A 424 12.00 7.04 8.71
N PHE A 425 12.01 6.03 9.57
CA PHE A 425 10.93 5.06 9.59
C PHE A 425 9.60 5.73 9.99
N GLY A 426 8.53 5.36 9.29
CA GLY A 426 7.21 5.97 9.42
C GLY A 426 7.08 7.30 8.68
N GLU A 427 8.16 7.81 8.08
CA GLU A 427 8.18 9.09 7.38
C GLU A 427 8.29 8.91 5.86
N LEU A 428 7.86 9.96 5.15
CA LEU A 428 8.00 10.12 3.71
C LEU A 428 9.09 11.15 3.42
N PHE A 429 9.48 11.28 2.14
CA PHE A 429 10.49 12.25 1.74
C PHE A 429 9.99 13.69 1.98
N SER A 430 10.82 14.49 2.65
CA SER A 430 10.56 15.91 2.90
C SER A 430 11.29 16.83 1.93
N ASN A 431 12.32 16.33 1.25
CA ASN A 431 13.08 17.07 0.26
C ASN A 431 13.76 16.13 -0.75
N PHE A 432 14.15 16.73 -1.87
CA PHE A 432 15.03 16.14 -2.87
C PHE A 432 16.07 17.18 -3.28
N THR A 433 17.27 16.71 -3.58
CA THR A 433 18.32 17.52 -4.20
C THR A 433 18.33 17.26 -5.69
N ALA A 434 18.37 18.32 -6.49
CA ALA A 434 18.40 18.22 -7.95
C ALA A 434 19.72 17.63 -8.44
N GLY A 435 19.63 16.65 -9.32
CA GLY A 435 20.74 16.11 -10.12
C GLY A 435 20.66 16.59 -11.58
N PRO A 436 21.19 15.81 -12.55
CA PRO A 436 21.05 16.06 -13.98
C PRO A 436 19.58 16.22 -14.39
N GLN A 437 19.35 17.18 -15.28
CA GLN A 437 18.02 17.50 -15.82
C GLN A 437 17.98 17.19 -17.32
N ASP A 438 16.80 17.07 -17.89
CA ASP A 438 16.57 16.85 -19.33
C ASP A 438 17.27 15.58 -19.88
N VAL A 439 17.30 14.50 -19.11
CA VAL A 439 17.92 13.23 -19.51
C VAL A 439 17.01 12.48 -20.49
N ASP A 440 17.44 12.35 -21.74
CA ASP A 440 16.67 11.71 -22.82
C ASP A 440 16.97 10.20 -22.92
N VAL A 441 15.99 9.39 -22.53
CA VAL A 441 16.02 7.92 -22.56
C VAL A 441 15.35 7.39 -23.82
N ALA A 442 16.09 6.61 -24.59
CA ALA A 442 15.56 5.86 -25.74
C ALA A 442 15.41 4.36 -25.43
N ALA A 443 14.54 3.67 -26.17
CA ALA A 443 14.41 2.22 -26.07
C ALA A 443 15.75 1.51 -26.37
N GLY A 444 16.16 0.60 -25.49
CA GLY A 444 17.44 -0.11 -25.56
C GLY A 444 18.67 0.74 -25.24
N SER A 445 18.49 2.00 -24.83
CA SER A 445 19.60 2.85 -24.40
C SER A 445 20.03 2.56 -22.96
N ALA A 446 21.31 2.81 -22.69
CA ALA A 446 21.88 2.76 -21.35
C ALA A 446 22.66 4.07 -21.16
N ILE A 447 22.17 4.95 -20.29
CA ILE A 447 22.72 6.28 -20.06
C ILE A 447 23.55 6.28 -18.79
N GLU A 448 24.82 6.65 -18.91
CA GLU A 448 25.74 6.82 -17.78
C GLU A 448 25.77 8.29 -17.33
N LEU A 449 25.52 8.55 -16.05
CA LEU A 449 25.52 9.90 -15.45
C LEU A 449 26.22 9.89 -14.09
N ASN A 450 26.90 11.00 -13.77
CA ASN A 450 27.46 11.21 -12.44
C ASN A 450 26.61 12.24 -11.70
N LEU A 451 26.17 11.90 -10.49
CA LEU A 451 25.34 12.72 -9.61
C LEU A 451 26.18 13.52 -8.61
#